data_AF-A0A1M7ZVP8-F1
#
_entry.id   AF-A0A1M7ZVP8-F1
#
_cell.length_a   1.000
_cell.length_b   1.000
_cell.length_c   1.000
_cell.angle_alpha   90.00
_cell.angle_beta   90.00
_cell.angle_gamma   90.00
#
_symmetry.space_group_name_H-M   'P 1'
#
loop_
_entity.id
_entity.type
_entity.pdbx_description
1 polymer ?
#
loop_
_entity_poly.entity_id
_entity_poly.type
_entity_poly.pdbx_seq_one_letter_code
_entity_poly.pdbx_strand_id
1 'polypeptide(L)'
;MKTKPKNIKKLGNPALLIAGSSAGQKAITNASENQKAVVQATASVIPFLIKTIVIVGGGMYLYYRFTNRFVSLKENSNYPISNITNNQAITKAETIYQAMLGFGNGFEIVKTNIAGLNYNAFIKVYNAFGHRQGTVPFSDKMNMVEWFSDQFNESELNQLRFLVPNMF
;
A
#
# COMPACT_ATOMS: atom_id res chain seq x y z
N MET A 1 52.12 -62.26 47.37
CA MET A 1 50.78 -61.67 47.16
C MET A 1 50.16 -62.27 45.90
N LYS A 2 49.00 -62.93 45.99
CA LYS A 2 48.22 -63.40 44.83
C LYS A 2 46.89 -62.65 44.80
N THR A 3 46.68 -61.76 43.83
CA THR A 3 45.39 -61.09 43.60
C THR A 3 44.69 -61.75 42.40
N LYS A 4 43.45 -62.22 42.62
CA LYS A 4 42.60 -62.82 41.58
C LYS A 4 42.12 -61.75 40.58
N PRO A 5 42.02 -62.05 39.27
CA PRO A 5 41.47 -61.10 38.31
C PRO A 5 39.93 -61.06 38.39
N LYS A 6 39.38 -59.85 38.45
CA LYS A 6 37.94 -59.56 38.45
C LYS A 6 37.44 -59.60 37.01
N ASN A 7 36.54 -60.54 36.69
CA ASN A 7 35.96 -60.69 35.36
C ASN A 7 34.89 -59.61 35.13
N ILE A 8 35.21 -58.56 34.37
CA ILE A 8 34.27 -57.50 34.03
C ILE A 8 33.51 -57.94 32.77
N LYS A 9 32.30 -58.47 32.97
CA LYS A 9 31.33 -58.74 31.91
C LYS A 9 31.10 -57.43 31.14
N LYS A 10 31.49 -57.40 29.86
CA LYS A 10 31.29 -56.26 28.97
C LYS A 10 29.78 -56.10 28.73
N LEU A 11 29.12 -55.20 29.47
CA LEU A 11 27.72 -54.85 29.20
C LEU A 11 27.68 -54.07 27.88
N GLY A 12 27.13 -54.70 26.84
CA GLY A 12 26.81 -54.01 25.59
C GLY A 12 25.81 -52.89 25.85
N ASN A 13 26.08 -51.70 25.30
CA ASN A 13 25.22 -50.53 25.45
C ASN A 13 23.83 -50.82 24.85
N PRO A 14 22.75 -50.86 25.65
CA PRO A 14 21.41 -51.25 25.18
C PRO A 14 20.84 -50.32 24.11
N ALA A 15 21.29 -49.06 24.06
CA ALA A 15 20.91 -48.13 23.00
C ALA A 15 21.38 -48.58 21.61
N LEU A 16 22.56 -49.20 21.52
CA LEU A 16 23.11 -49.75 20.27
C LEU A 16 22.37 -51.03 19.84
N LEU A 17 21.92 -51.86 20.80
CA LEU A 17 21.14 -53.07 20.53
C LEU A 17 19.72 -52.74 20.03
N ILE A 18 19.10 -51.70 20.59
CA ILE A 18 17.77 -51.24 20.17
C ILE A 18 17.84 -50.59 18.78
N ALA A 19 18.87 -49.77 18.50
CA ALA A 19 19.09 -49.20 17.17
C ALA A 19 19.41 -50.25 16.09
N GLY A 20 20.10 -51.34 16.45
CA GLY A 20 20.42 -52.45 15.55
C GLY A 20 19.28 -53.46 15.35
N SER A 21 18.22 -53.41 16.17
CA SER A 21 17.06 -54.29 16.04
C SER A 21 16.21 -53.93 14.81
N SER A 22 15.51 -54.90 14.22
CA SER A 22 14.62 -54.66 13.08
C SER A 22 13.53 -53.63 13.38
N ALA A 23 13.05 -53.57 14.63
CA ALA A 23 12.07 -52.58 15.08
C ALA A 23 12.69 -51.17 15.23
N GLY A 24 13.91 -51.07 15.78
CA GLY A 24 14.63 -49.79 15.89
C GLY A 24 15.06 -49.24 14.53
N GLN A 25 15.56 -50.08 13.63
CA GLN A 25 15.87 -49.69 12.25
C GLN A 25 14.60 -49.20 11.53
N LYS A 26 13.46 -49.91 11.65
CA LYS A 26 12.18 -49.44 11.09
C LYS A 26 11.72 -48.10 11.66
N ALA A 27 11.87 -47.87 12.97
CA ALA A 27 11.50 -46.60 13.58
C ALA A 27 12.40 -45.43 13.10
N ILE A 28 13.70 -45.68 12.94
CA ILE A 28 14.66 -44.69 12.41
C ILE A 28 14.38 -44.40 10.93
N THR A 29 14.09 -45.43 10.13
CA THR A 29 13.71 -45.27 8.73
C THR A 29 12.41 -44.48 8.59
N ASN A 30 11.36 -44.84 9.35
CA ASN A 30 10.09 -44.10 9.35
C ASN A 30 10.25 -42.64 9.80
N ALA A 31 11.09 -42.37 10.81
CA ALA A 31 11.38 -41.00 11.24
C ALA A 31 12.14 -40.20 10.18
N SER A 32 13.12 -40.83 9.50
CA SER A 32 13.87 -40.22 8.40
C SER A 32 13.00 -39.96 7.17
N GLU A 33 12.10 -40.89 6.83
CA GLU A 33 11.14 -40.75 5.73
C GLU A 33 10.11 -39.65 6.02
N ASN A 34 9.60 -39.56 7.25
CA ASN A 34 8.70 -38.48 7.66
C ASN A 34 9.39 -37.10 7.59
N GLN A 35 10.64 -37.00 8.02
CA GLN A 35 11.40 -35.75 7.90
C GLN A 35 11.66 -35.39 6.42
N LYS A 36 12.02 -36.36 5.58
CA LYS A 36 12.20 -36.14 4.14
C LYS A 36 10.90 -35.73 3.45
N ALA A 37 9.78 -36.35 3.81
CA ALA A 37 8.46 -36.02 3.29
C ALA A 37 8.01 -34.62 3.69
N VAL A 38 8.24 -34.21 4.96
CA VAL A 38 7.96 -32.85 5.42
C VAL A 38 8.86 -31.84 4.72
N VAL A 39 10.16 -32.09 4.59
CA VAL A 39 11.10 -31.19 3.90
C VAL A 39 10.76 -31.08 2.41
N GLN A 40 10.43 -32.20 1.74
CA GLN A 40 10.01 -32.19 0.33
C GLN A 40 8.66 -31.50 0.13
N ALA A 41 7.67 -31.75 0.99
CA ALA A 41 6.39 -31.07 0.96
C ALA A 41 6.58 -29.56 1.14
N THR A 42 7.38 -29.13 2.11
CA THR A 42 7.66 -27.70 2.36
C THR A 42 8.43 -27.06 1.20
N ALA A 43 9.46 -27.74 0.67
CA ALA A 43 10.22 -27.27 -0.49
C ALA A 43 9.38 -27.17 -1.77
N SER A 44 8.38 -28.03 -1.94
CA SER A 44 7.50 -28.01 -3.12
C SER A 44 6.47 -26.86 -3.08
N VAL A 45 6.08 -26.41 -1.89
CA VAL A 45 5.05 -25.38 -1.70
C VAL A 45 5.64 -23.96 -1.74
N ILE A 46 6.91 -23.77 -1.38
CA ILE A 46 7.59 -22.46 -1.41
C ILE A 46 7.54 -21.78 -2.79
N PRO A 47 7.90 -22.45 -3.91
CA PRO A 47 7.81 -21.83 -5.24
C PRO A 47 6.37 -21.44 -5.63
N PHE A 48 5.38 -22.25 -5.23
CA PHE A 48 3.98 -21.95 -5.49
C PHE A 48 3.50 -20.73 -4.70
N LEU A 49 3.86 -20.63 -3.41
CA LEU A 49 3.54 -19.46 -2.58
C LEU A 49 4.22 -18.19 -3.09
N ILE A 50 5.50 -18.25 -3.46
CA ILE A 50 6.22 -17.11 -4.02
C ILE A 50 5.57 -16.64 -5.33
N LYS A 51 5.28 -17.57 -6.25
CA LYS A 51 4.57 -17.24 -7.50
C LYS A 51 3.19 -16.63 -7.23
N THR A 52 2.45 -17.18 -6.28
CA THR A 52 1.12 -16.69 -5.92
C THR A 52 1.20 -15.29 -5.32
N ILE A 53 2.12 -15.02 -4.39
CA ILE A 53 2.35 -13.68 -3.82
C ILE A 53 2.78 -12.69 -4.88
N VAL A 54 3.65 -13.07 -5.82
CA VAL A 54 4.10 -12.18 -6.90
C VAL A 54 2.94 -11.88 -7.86
N ILE A 55 2.13 -12.88 -8.23
CA ILE A 55 0.99 -12.69 -9.14
C ILE A 55 -0.11 -11.87 -8.47
N VAL A 56 -0.49 -12.22 -7.24
CA VAL A 56 -1.54 -11.54 -6.48
C VAL A 56 -1.08 -10.14 -6.08
N GLY A 57 0.12 -10.00 -5.53
CA GLY A 57 0.71 -8.73 -5.15
C GLY A 57 0.96 -7.82 -6.36
N GLY A 58 1.50 -8.36 -7.45
CA GLY A 58 1.69 -7.63 -8.70
C GLY A 58 0.37 -7.24 -9.36
N GLY A 59 -0.62 -8.13 -9.36
CA GLY A 59 -1.97 -7.86 -9.85
C GLY A 59 -2.68 -6.76 -9.06
N MET A 60 -2.64 -6.82 -7.72
CA MET A 60 -3.19 -5.77 -6.85
C MET A 60 -2.44 -4.44 -7.02
N TYR A 61 -1.12 -4.47 -7.14
CA TYR A 61 -0.32 -3.26 -7.38
C TYR A 61 -0.70 -2.58 -8.69
N LEU A 62 -0.77 -3.33 -9.79
CA LEU A 62 -1.19 -2.81 -11.08
C LEU A 62 -2.64 -2.30 -11.03
N TYR A 63 -3.55 -3.07 -10.43
CA TYR A 63 -4.95 -2.66 -10.26
C TYR A 63 -5.04 -1.31 -9.55
N TYR A 64 -4.46 -1.18 -8.36
CA TYR A 64 -4.47 0.06 -7.57
C TYR A 64 -3.78 1.22 -8.33
N ARG A 65 -2.71 0.94 -9.07
CA ARG A 65 -2.02 1.93 -9.91
C ARG A 65 -2.89 2.45 -11.06
N PHE A 66 -3.75 1.61 -11.64
CA PHE A 66 -4.61 1.96 -12.77
C PHE A 66 -5.95 2.55 -12.35
N THR A 67 -6.53 2.10 -11.24
CA THR A 67 -7.80 2.63 -10.74
C THR A 67 -7.66 3.99 -10.05
N ASN A 68 -6.52 4.28 -9.41
CA ASN A 68 -6.31 5.55 -8.69
C ASN A 68 -5.62 6.63 -9.54
N ARG A 69 -5.87 6.63 -10.85
CA ARG A 69 -5.30 7.61 -11.77
C ARG A 69 -6.13 8.89 -11.76
N PHE A 70 -5.43 10.03 -11.76
CA PHE A 70 -6.08 11.33 -11.89
C PHE A 70 -6.76 11.43 -13.25
N VAL A 71 -8.04 11.81 -13.25
CA VAL A 71 -8.82 12.06 -14.45
C VAL A 71 -8.85 13.57 -14.68
N SER A 72 -8.07 14.03 -15.66
CA SER A 72 -8.10 15.44 -16.05
C SER A 72 -9.43 15.80 -16.69
N LEU A 73 -9.99 16.95 -16.33
CA LEU A 73 -11.20 17.50 -16.94
C LEU A 73 -10.84 18.30 -18.20
N LYS A 74 -11.69 18.20 -19.22
CA LYS A 74 -11.51 18.99 -20.45
C LYS A 74 -12.17 20.35 -20.29
N GLU A 75 -11.49 21.41 -20.75
CA GLU A 75 -12.11 22.73 -20.89
C GLU A 75 -13.35 22.66 -21.80
N ASN A 76 -14.37 23.42 -21.46
CA ASN A 76 -15.63 23.47 -22.17
C ASN A 76 -15.68 24.73 -23.04
N SER A 77 -15.80 24.54 -24.36
CA SER A 77 -15.86 25.62 -25.35
C SER A 77 -17.12 26.47 -25.25
N ASN A 78 -18.17 26.00 -24.55
CA ASN A 78 -19.38 26.78 -24.30
C ASN A 78 -19.18 27.85 -23.21
N TYR A 79 -18.09 27.80 -22.48
CA TYR A 79 -17.72 28.80 -21.47
C TYR A 79 -16.60 29.70 -21.99
N PRO A 80 -16.46 30.93 -21.44
CA PRO A 80 -15.33 31.79 -21.78
C PRO A 80 -13.98 31.09 -21.60
N ILE A 81 -13.02 31.43 -22.45
CA ILE A 81 -11.64 30.95 -22.32
C ILE A 81 -11.13 31.24 -20.90
N SER A 82 -10.31 30.33 -20.35
CA SER A 82 -9.72 30.50 -19.03
C SER A 82 -9.11 31.89 -18.85
N ASN A 83 -9.50 32.58 -17.77
CA ASN A 83 -8.95 33.90 -17.42
C ASN A 83 -7.56 33.83 -16.75
N ILE A 84 -6.94 32.64 -16.72
CA ILE A 84 -5.58 32.44 -16.20
C ILE A 84 -4.72 31.62 -17.17
N THR A 85 -3.42 31.83 -17.06
CA THR A 85 -2.40 31.03 -17.76
C THR A 85 -2.16 29.69 -17.04
N ASN A 86 -1.50 28.76 -17.73
CA ASN A 86 -1.14 27.46 -17.14
C ASN A 86 -0.18 27.61 -15.96
N ASN A 87 0.78 28.55 -16.03
CA ASN A 87 1.70 28.81 -14.94
C ASN A 87 0.97 29.34 -13.71
N GLN A 88 0.01 30.25 -13.89
CA GLN A 88 -0.84 30.74 -12.80
C GLN A 88 -1.68 29.61 -12.19
N ALA A 89 -2.20 28.70 -13.02
CA ALA A 89 -2.95 27.54 -12.54
C ALA A 89 -2.08 26.62 -11.67
N ILE A 90 -0.83 26.36 -12.07
CA ILE A 90 0.14 25.58 -11.28
C ILE A 90 0.42 26.26 -9.94
N THR A 91 0.71 27.57 -9.94
CA THR A 91 0.98 28.32 -8.70
C THR A 91 -0.22 28.31 -7.76
N LYS A 92 -1.43 28.52 -8.29
CA LYS A 92 -2.67 28.47 -7.50
C LYS A 92 -2.92 27.09 -6.93
N ALA A 93 -2.76 26.04 -7.73
CA ALA A 93 -2.94 24.66 -7.31
C ALA A 93 -1.98 24.28 -6.17
N GLU A 94 -0.70 24.66 -6.28
CA GLU A 94 0.28 24.41 -5.23
C GLU A 94 -0.05 25.21 -3.96
N THR A 95 -0.47 26.47 -4.09
CA THR A 95 -0.86 27.31 -2.95
C THR A 95 -2.08 26.73 -2.23
N ILE A 96 -3.08 26.26 -2.98
CA ILE A 96 -4.27 25.59 -2.45
C ILE A 96 -3.86 24.32 -1.68
N TYR A 97 -3.01 23.48 -2.28
CA TYR A 97 -2.54 22.26 -1.64
C TYR A 97 -1.78 22.53 -0.34
N GLN A 98 -0.81 23.45 -0.36
CA GLN A 98 -0.03 23.80 0.83
C GLN A 98 -0.89 24.45 1.93
N ALA A 99 -1.90 25.23 1.55
CA ALA A 99 -2.84 25.82 2.51
C ALA A 99 -3.64 24.75 3.26
N MET A 100 -4.10 23.72 2.54
CA MET A 100 -4.86 22.60 3.12
C MET A 100 -3.96 21.60 3.87
N LEU A 101 -2.69 21.48 3.50
CA LEU A 101 -1.72 20.62 4.19
C LEU A 101 -1.17 21.26 5.47
N GLY A 102 -1.19 22.58 5.56
CA GLY A 102 -0.65 23.36 6.67
C GLY A 102 -1.46 23.23 7.97
N PHE A 103 -1.07 24.01 8.98
CA PHE A 103 -1.80 24.05 10.25
C PHE A 103 -3.17 24.73 10.09
N GLY A 104 -4.25 24.01 10.41
CA GLY A 104 -5.63 24.42 10.13
C GLY A 104 -6.17 23.75 8.86
N ASN A 105 -7.21 24.32 8.24
CA ASN A 105 -7.77 23.82 6.98
C ASN A 105 -7.43 24.72 5.76
N GLY A 106 -6.89 25.92 5.99
CA GLY A 106 -6.50 26.85 4.92
C GLY A 106 -7.66 27.47 4.14
N PHE A 107 -8.89 27.42 4.66
CA PHE A 107 -10.11 27.80 3.94
C PHE A 107 -10.05 29.19 3.29
N GLU A 108 -9.63 30.22 4.02
CA GLU A 108 -9.56 31.60 3.50
C GLU A 108 -8.56 31.74 2.33
N ILE A 109 -7.45 30.99 2.37
CA ILE A 109 -6.45 30.97 1.30
C ILE A 109 -7.03 30.27 0.07
N VAL A 110 -7.71 29.14 0.26
CA VAL A 110 -8.37 28.43 -0.85
C VAL A 110 -9.44 29.30 -1.49
N LYS A 111 -10.33 29.87 -0.67
CA LYS A 111 -11.40 30.78 -1.10
C LYS A 111 -10.85 31.93 -1.94
N THR A 112 -9.79 32.59 -1.48
CA THR A 112 -9.15 33.70 -2.21
C THR A 112 -8.52 33.23 -3.53
N ASN A 113 -7.94 32.04 -3.56
CA ASN A 113 -7.28 31.53 -4.76
C ASN A 113 -8.25 31.05 -5.84
N ILE A 114 -9.45 30.60 -5.47
CA ILE A 114 -10.51 30.22 -6.42
C ILE A 114 -11.45 31.37 -6.76
N ALA A 115 -11.51 32.42 -5.94
CA ALA A 115 -12.34 33.59 -6.20
C ALA A 115 -11.98 34.24 -7.54
N GLY A 116 -13.01 34.56 -8.34
CA GLY A 116 -12.86 35.20 -9.64
C GLY A 116 -12.32 34.29 -10.76
N LEU A 117 -12.12 32.99 -10.50
CA LEU A 117 -11.85 32.04 -11.57
C LEU A 117 -13.13 31.79 -12.36
N ASN A 118 -13.04 31.86 -13.68
CA ASN A 118 -14.12 31.36 -14.54
C ASN A 118 -14.07 29.83 -14.65
N TYR A 119 -15.11 29.23 -15.24
CA TYR A 119 -15.23 27.78 -15.37
C TYR A 119 -13.95 27.09 -15.89
N ASN A 120 -13.46 27.53 -17.05
CA ASN A 120 -12.27 26.94 -17.68
C ASN A 120 -10.98 27.21 -16.87
N ALA A 121 -10.89 28.32 -16.14
CA ALA A 121 -9.78 28.56 -15.23
C ALA A 121 -9.80 27.64 -14.01
N PHE A 122 -10.96 27.37 -13.43
CA PHE A 122 -11.08 26.37 -12.36
C PHE A 122 -10.65 24.99 -12.88
N ILE A 123 -11.08 24.59 -14.07
CA ILE A 123 -10.65 23.33 -14.70
C ILE A 123 -9.12 23.26 -14.85
N LYS A 124 -8.46 24.35 -15.25
CA LYS A 124 -6.99 24.39 -15.29
C LYS A 124 -6.35 24.21 -13.92
N VAL A 125 -6.88 24.86 -12.88
CA VAL A 125 -6.36 24.70 -11.51
C VAL A 125 -6.57 23.27 -11.03
N TYR A 126 -7.76 22.69 -11.24
CA TYR A 126 -8.07 21.29 -10.93
C TYR A 126 -7.09 20.34 -11.63
N ASN A 127 -6.84 20.53 -12.93
CA ASN A 127 -5.90 19.72 -13.69
C ASN A 127 -4.46 19.88 -13.23
N ALA A 128 -4.05 21.10 -12.86
CA ALA A 128 -2.72 21.37 -12.33
C ALA A 128 -2.53 20.83 -10.90
N PHE A 129 -3.61 20.74 -10.12
CA PHE A 129 -3.61 20.14 -8.79
C PHE A 129 -3.33 18.64 -8.87
N GLY A 130 -4.03 17.94 -9.76
CA GLY A 130 -3.83 16.51 -10.00
C GLY A 130 -4.28 15.64 -8.82
N HIS A 131 -3.58 14.52 -8.59
CA HIS A 131 -3.75 13.69 -7.40
C HIS A 131 -2.64 13.97 -6.38
N ARG A 132 -3.03 14.42 -5.18
CA ARG A 132 -2.12 14.74 -4.09
C ARG A 132 -2.45 13.87 -2.88
N GLN A 133 -1.41 13.42 -2.18
CA GLN A 133 -1.57 12.60 -0.97
C GLN A 133 -2.19 13.43 0.14
N GLY A 134 -3.21 12.90 0.83
CA GLY A 134 -3.90 13.54 1.96
C GLY A 134 -3.01 13.97 3.13
N THR A 135 -3.59 14.67 4.10
CA THR A 135 -2.91 15.12 5.34
C THR A 135 -2.33 13.96 6.15
N VAL A 136 -2.98 12.79 6.11
CA VAL A 136 -2.52 11.58 6.80
C VAL A 136 -1.44 10.87 5.96
N PRO A 137 -0.26 10.54 6.53
CA PRO A 137 0.75 9.74 5.85
C PRO A 137 0.17 8.41 5.35
N PHE A 138 0.47 8.03 4.10
CA PHE A 138 -0.01 6.82 3.43
C PHE A 138 -1.53 6.76 3.16
N SER A 139 -2.23 7.89 3.28
CA SER A 139 -3.61 8.00 2.78
C SER A 139 -3.67 7.87 1.26
N ASP A 140 -4.86 7.53 0.78
CA ASP A 140 -5.17 7.55 -0.65
C ASP A 140 -4.93 8.96 -1.22
N LYS A 141 -4.52 9.01 -2.49
CA LYS A 141 -4.35 10.28 -3.17
C LYS A 141 -5.71 10.83 -3.57
N MET A 142 -5.91 12.11 -3.31
CA MET A 142 -7.15 12.81 -3.56
C MET A 142 -6.94 13.89 -4.64
N ASN A 143 -7.95 14.11 -5.46
CA ASN A 143 -8.04 15.27 -6.33
C ASN A 143 -8.46 16.53 -5.55
N MET A 144 -8.47 17.69 -6.21
CA MET A 144 -8.74 18.98 -5.55
C MET A 144 -10.11 19.03 -4.86
N VAL A 145 -11.13 18.41 -5.46
CA VAL A 145 -12.49 18.42 -4.92
C VAL A 145 -12.60 17.49 -3.71
N GLU A 146 -12.01 16.30 -3.80
CA GLU A 146 -11.93 15.38 -2.67
C GLU A 146 -11.19 16.01 -1.48
N TRP A 147 -10.12 16.74 -1.76
CA TRP A 147 -9.41 17.55 -0.76
C TRP A 147 -10.30 18.61 -0.12
N PHE A 148 -11.14 19.29 -0.90
CA PHE A 148 -12.08 20.27 -0.34
C PHE A 148 -13.09 19.58 0.59
N SER A 149 -13.66 18.45 0.16
CA SER A 149 -14.61 17.69 0.97
C SER A 149 -14.00 17.08 2.24
N ASP A 150 -12.71 16.75 2.22
CA ASP A 150 -11.99 16.21 3.37
C ASP A 150 -11.62 17.30 4.39
N GLN A 151 -11.26 18.50 3.93
CA GLN A 151 -10.73 19.57 4.79
C GLN A 151 -11.78 20.60 5.25
N PHE A 152 -12.89 20.74 4.54
CA PHE A 152 -13.88 21.79 4.80
C PHE A 152 -15.21 21.22 5.27
N ASN A 153 -15.88 21.97 6.15
CA ASN A 153 -17.23 21.65 6.58
C ASN A 153 -18.27 22.12 5.53
N GLU A 154 -19.52 21.70 5.69
CA GLU A 154 -20.58 21.99 4.70
C GLU A 154 -20.83 23.50 4.49
N SER A 155 -20.67 24.32 5.53
CA SER A 155 -20.83 25.78 5.42
C SER A 155 -19.72 26.40 4.56
N GLU A 156 -18.48 25.96 4.78
CA GLU A 156 -17.32 26.37 4.00
C GLU A 156 -17.44 25.90 2.54
N LEU A 157 -17.81 24.63 2.32
CA LEU A 157 -18.05 24.08 0.99
C LEU A 157 -19.12 24.87 0.23
N ASN A 158 -20.22 25.25 0.90
CA ASN A 158 -21.27 26.06 0.28
C ASN A 158 -20.77 27.45 -0.14
N GLN A 159 -19.87 28.06 0.64
CA GLN A 159 -19.24 29.31 0.22
C GLN A 159 -18.35 29.12 -1.01
N LEU A 160 -17.58 28.02 -1.09
CA LEU A 160 -16.78 27.75 -2.29
C LEU A 160 -17.65 27.47 -3.51
N ARG A 161 -18.74 26.70 -3.36
CA ARG A 161 -19.72 26.43 -4.43
C ARG A 161 -20.39 27.71 -4.94
N PHE A 162 -20.62 28.69 -4.06
CA PHE A 162 -21.14 29.99 -4.47
C PHE A 162 -20.14 30.75 -5.38
N LEU A 163 -18.84 30.62 -5.12
CA LEU A 163 -17.79 31.27 -5.94
C LEU A 163 -17.58 30.57 -7.28
N VAL A 164 -17.66 29.24 -7.30
CA VAL A 164 -17.44 28.41 -8.48
C VAL A 164 -18.60 27.42 -8.66
N PRO A 165 -19.76 27.91 -9.16
CA PRO A 165 -20.96 27.10 -9.24
C PRO A 165 -20.80 25.94 -10.22
N ASN A 166 -21.38 24.79 -9.86
CA ASN A 166 -21.40 23.55 -10.63
C ASN A 166 -20.02 22.90 -10.86
N MET A 167 -19.04 23.19 -10.00
CA MET A 167 -17.70 22.60 -10.10
C MET A 167 -17.48 21.40 -9.17
N PHE A 168 -18.26 21.28 -8.08
CA PHE A 168 -18.24 20.18 -7.10
C PHE A 168 -19.40 20.24 -6.10
#